data_AF-A0A381Q9T8-F1
#
_entry.id   AF-A0A381Q9T8-F1
#
_cell.length_a   1.000
_cell.length_b   1.000
_cell.length_c   1.000
_cell.angle_alpha   90.00
_cell.angle_beta   90.00
_cell.angle_gamma   90.00
#
_symmetry.space_group_name_H-M   'P 1'
#
loop_
_entity.id
_entity.type
_entity.pdbx_description
1 polymer ?
#
loop_
_entity_poly.entity_id
_entity_poly.type
_entity_poly.pdbx_seq_one_letter_code
_entity_poly.pdbx_strand_id
1 'polypeptide(L)'
;MLPRTYVDQITAKKNQPVQVISETRFCKDGGAWQSYGALFRNFALSGLWPEHLAYIWTFFPPKTALKRLQAANCNISLGVASFSHHIIKIANRSRTGRVIIIGMARTPAVHPVASPGWLIGKISIPRFGKTMMHEKRIYKQFAPFTSQLKGFSACGSPGNDLRKLLELVPDSVGLQLNFPSKYKRGDGILLLNHTLANDEGKFPFRLINDIQVVGRILPEPVFNIDFGDGSVKKWPRSIARITIHHHDDIQAKTYSKEKAIQRKGKKRAAIFVMKNMIHKYMENSKKAFNQYLHKSDWNIYSNAGMMNVNDHQAADLGMRSIADAVRYLACLGTTVKAIQLNSNVANKNFLAGQLSVLEGFQLKNIGVMDLGEDIPEESYHVFVAGQSVPINTDIPVEGEFISLIGSLKGELGGSLYTEISGYRPNDNYPVMDVIMEYNVNQALAQLVQSKIVKWAQTVERGGLAMGLYTLYRRSGIECGLKIHMSMNLKVEEYLFGESFGAALVLLSGDDLMEFQRLCMHYSVPATTIGRVSSEKEITVNKDLKIARGILESYSTASLD
;
A
#
# COMPACT_ATOMS: atom_id res chain seq x y z
N MET A 1 -0.05 -4.04 13.25
CA MET A 1 -0.49 -5.45 13.31
C MET A 1 -1.52 -5.64 14.40
N LEU A 2 -2.52 -6.47 14.12
CA LEU A 2 -3.36 -7.10 15.13
C LEU A 2 -2.52 -8.12 15.93
N PRO A 3 -2.63 -8.19 17.26
CA PRO A 3 -1.81 -9.09 18.08
C PRO A 3 -1.95 -10.58 17.74
N ARG A 4 -0.91 -11.37 18.03
CA ARG A 4 -0.84 -12.80 17.71
C ARG A 4 -2.05 -13.61 18.19
N THR A 5 -2.53 -13.33 19.41
CA THR A 5 -3.75 -13.93 19.96
C THR A 5 -5.01 -13.65 19.13
N TYR A 6 -5.05 -12.52 18.43
CA TYR A 6 -6.13 -12.16 17.51
C TYR A 6 -6.07 -12.99 16.23
N VAL A 7 -4.87 -13.16 15.67
CA VAL A 7 -4.63 -13.97 14.47
C VAL A 7 -4.87 -15.47 14.74
N ASP A 8 -4.48 -15.94 15.91
CA ASP A 8 -4.67 -17.33 16.35
C ASP A 8 -6.17 -17.67 16.53
N GLN A 9 -6.98 -16.72 17.03
CA GLN A 9 -8.44 -16.87 17.14
C GLN A 9 -9.14 -16.94 15.77
N ILE A 10 -8.61 -16.24 14.77
CA ILE A 10 -9.13 -16.23 13.40
C ILE A 10 -8.75 -17.53 12.67
N THR A 11 -7.54 -18.04 12.91
CA THR A 11 -6.96 -19.18 12.18
C THR A 11 -7.29 -20.55 12.78
N ALA A 12 -7.88 -20.62 13.98
CA ALA A 12 -8.23 -21.87 14.65
C ALA A 12 -9.28 -22.74 13.92
N LYS A 13 -9.98 -22.22 12.90
CA LYS A 13 -10.91 -23.00 12.05
C LYS A 13 -10.52 -22.84 10.57
N LYS A 14 -9.50 -23.60 10.15
CA LYS A 14 -8.65 -23.41 8.96
C LYS A 14 -9.31 -23.34 7.56
N ASN A 15 -10.63 -23.51 7.40
CA ASN A 15 -11.22 -23.78 6.07
C ASN A 15 -12.40 -22.87 5.65
N GLN A 16 -12.64 -21.73 6.29
CA GLN A 16 -13.72 -20.81 5.88
C GLN A 16 -13.21 -19.38 5.63
N PRO A 17 -13.62 -18.74 4.52
CA PRO A 17 -13.28 -17.34 4.26
C PRO A 17 -13.89 -16.42 5.33
N VAL A 18 -13.20 -15.32 5.64
CA VAL A 18 -13.60 -14.36 6.68
C VAL A 18 -13.83 -13.00 6.04
N GLN A 19 -14.97 -12.37 6.31
CA GLN A 19 -15.21 -10.98 5.97
C GLN A 19 -14.73 -10.09 7.13
N VAL A 20 -13.92 -9.09 6.77
CA VAL A 20 -13.38 -8.10 7.71
C VAL A 20 -13.94 -6.74 7.33
N ILE A 21 -14.47 -6.01 8.32
CA ILE A 21 -14.97 -4.64 8.13
C ILE A 21 -14.41 -3.79 9.27
N SER A 22 -13.78 -2.68 8.93
CA SER A 22 -13.18 -1.77 9.90
C SER A 22 -13.87 -0.40 9.91
N GLU A 23 -13.79 0.27 11.04
CA GLU A 23 -14.33 1.60 11.26
C GLU A 23 -13.48 2.36 12.29
N THR A 24 -13.09 3.59 11.96
CA THR A 24 -12.32 4.45 12.88
C THR A 24 -13.25 5.40 13.63
N ARG A 25 -13.04 5.56 14.94
CA ARG A 25 -13.83 6.45 15.80
C ARG A 25 -12.95 7.27 16.74
N PHE A 26 -13.44 8.44 17.14
CA PHE A 26 -12.78 9.27 18.13
C PHE A 26 -13.42 9.09 19.52
N CYS A 27 -12.60 8.76 20.51
CA CYS A 27 -12.97 8.62 21.91
C CYS A 27 -12.67 9.91 22.67
N LYS A 28 -13.68 10.48 23.35
CA LYS A 28 -13.55 11.69 24.17
C LYS A 28 -13.11 11.39 25.61
N ASP A 29 -12.75 12.44 26.37
CA ASP A 29 -12.10 12.39 27.70
C ASP A 29 -12.90 11.65 28.78
N GLY A 30 -14.21 11.51 28.59
CA GLY A 30 -15.11 10.73 29.46
C GLY A 30 -15.36 9.28 29.00
N GLY A 31 -14.69 8.80 27.95
CA GLY A 31 -14.97 7.49 27.35
C GLY A 31 -16.26 7.45 26.52
N ALA A 32 -16.75 8.61 26.09
CA ALA A 32 -17.86 8.72 25.16
C ALA A 32 -17.35 8.64 23.72
N TRP A 33 -17.88 7.70 22.93
CA TRP A 33 -17.79 7.68 21.46
C TRP A 33 -19.18 7.49 20.87
N GLN A 34 -19.35 7.91 19.62
CA GLN A 34 -20.56 7.61 18.84
C GLN A 34 -20.61 6.09 18.54
N SER A 35 -21.81 5.50 18.50
CA SER A 35 -21.97 4.05 18.41
C SER A 35 -21.35 3.46 17.14
N TYR A 36 -20.83 2.23 17.26
CA TYR A 36 -20.33 1.31 16.22
C TYR A 36 -21.40 0.86 15.21
N GLY A 37 -22.50 1.59 15.06
CA GLY A 37 -23.69 1.11 14.38
C GLY A 37 -23.50 0.88 12.88
N ALA A 38 -22.58 1.62 12.24
CA ALA A 38 -22.30 1.48 10.82
C ALA A 38 -21.54 0.19 10.49
N LEU A 39 -20.55 -0.20 11.30
CA LEU A 39 -19.83 -1.48 11.18
C LEU A 39 -20.80 -2.68 11.23
N PHE A 40 -21.64 -2.74 12.26
CA PHE A 40 -22.63 -3.83 12.38
C PHE A 40 -23.68 -3.80 11.28
N ARG A 41 -24.07 -2.60 10.82
CA ARG A 41 -24.99 -2.47 9.70
C ARG A 41 -24.41 -3.04 8.42
N ASN A 42 -23.13 -2.79 8.14
CA ASN A 42 -22.48 -3.37 6.95
C ASN A 42 -22.44 -4.90 7.01
N PHE A 43 -22.15 -5.48 8.18
CA PHE A 43 -22.27 -6.94 8.36
C PHE A 43 -23.70 -7.43 8.15
N ALA A 44 -24.67 -6.81 8.82
CA ALA A 44 -26.07 -7.22 8.78
C ALA A 44 -26.65 -7.16 7.35
N LEU A 45 -26.27 -6.15 6.56
CA LEU A 45 -26.69 -5.99 5.16
C LEU A 45 -26.14 -7.07 4.24
N SER A 46 -25.05 -7.74 4.62
CA SER A 46 -24.53 -8.93 3.94
C SER A 46 -25.03 -10.24 4.57
N GLY A 47 -26.01 -10.19 5.49
CA GLY A 47 -26.52 -11.36 6.20
C GLY A 47 -25.54 -11.92 7.24
N LEU A 48 -24.52 -11.14 7.62
CA LEU A 48 -23.47 -11.57 8.52
C LEU A 48 -23.59 -10.82 9.85
N TRP A 49 -22.99 -11.38 10.88
CA TRP A 49 -22.83 -10.71 12.16
C TRP A 49 -21.41 -10.91 12.65
N PRO A 50 -20.73 -9.86 13.15
CA PRO A 50 -19.37 -10.01 13.60
C PRO A 50 -19.32 -11.01 14.77
N GLU A 51 -18.45 -11.99 14.64
CA GLU A 51 -18.13 -12.96 15.68
C GLU A 51 -17.01 -12.45 16.58
N HIS A 52 -16.20 -11.51 16.08
CA HIS A 52 -15.12 -10.89 16.84
C HIS A 52 -15.07 -9.40 16.56
N LEU A 53 -14.88 -8.61 17.63
CA LEU A 53 -14.54 -7.19 17.54
C LEU A 53 -13.17 -6.94 18.18
N ALA A 54 -12.22 -6.42 17.38
CA ALA A 54 -10.99 -5.82 17.89
C ALA A 54 -11.14 -4.32 18.03
N TYR A 55 -10.67 -3.79 19.16
CA TYR A 55 -10.48 -2.38 19.38
C TYR A 55 -9.00 -2.08 19.40
N ILE A 56 -8.52 -1.40 18.36
CA ILE A 56 -7.14 -0.94 18.25
C ILE A 56 -7.10 0.53 18.66
N TRP A 57 -6.59 0.79 19.85
CA TRP A 57 -6.47 2.13 20.42
C TRP A 57 -5.21 2.80 19.92
N THR A 58 -5.34 4.02 19.39
CA THR A 58 -4.20 4.86 18.99
C THR A 58 -3.63 5.68 20.16
N PHE A 59 -4.17 5.48 21.36
CA PHE A 59 -3.84 6.17 22.60
C PHE A 59 -4.06 5.21 23.79
N PHE A 60 -3.57 5.53 24.98
CA PHE A 60 -3.86 4.73 26.17
C PHE A 60 -5.28 5.04 26.69
N PRO A 61 -6.27 4.13 26.55
CA PRO A 61 -7.65 4.43 26.91
C PRO A 61 -7.82 4.58 28.43
N PRO A 62 -8.59 5.58 28.90
CA PRO A 62 -8.97 5.68 30.31
C PRO A 62 -9.73 4.44 30.78
N LYS A 63 -9.58 4.08 32.07
CA LYS A 63 -10.37 2.99 32.69
C LYS A 63 -11.89 3.19 32.54
N THR A 64 -12.36 4.43 32.53
CA THR A 64 -13.76 4.80 32.30
C THR A 64 -14.23 4.47 30.88
N ALA A 65 -13.38 4.65 29.87
CA ALA A 65 -13.66 4.31 28.48
C ALA A 65 -13.77 2.79 28.29
N LEU A 66 -12.85 2.02 28.87
CA LEU A 66 -12.90 0.56 28.84
C LEU A 66 -14.16 0.00 29.53
N LYS A 67 -14.54 0.54 30.70
CA LYS A 67 -15.79 0.15 31.41
C LYS A 67 -17.04 0.44 30.58
N ARG A 68 -17.10 1.62 29.92
CA ARG A 68 -18.21 1.96 29.02
C ARG A 68 -18.28 1.05 27.81
N LEU A 69 -17.13 0.64 27.26
CA LEU A 69 -17.06 -0.32 26.16
C LEU A 69 -17.58 -1.69 26.59
N GLN A 70 -17.14 -2.17 27.74
CA GLN A 70 -17.59 -3.44 28.29
C GLN A 70 -19.11 -3.44 28.51
N ALA A 71 -19.67 -2.37 29.07
CA ALA A 71 -21.11 -2.21 29.23
C ALA A 71 -21.85 -2.14 27.87
N ALA A 72 -21.27 -1.47 26.88
CA ALA A 72 -21.81 -1.43 25.52
C ALA A 72 -21.81 -2.82 24.87
N ASN A 73 -20.71 -3.57 25.00
CA ASN A 73 -20.55 -4.93 24.47
C ASN A 73 -21.60 -5.90 25.01
N CYS A 74 -21.92 -5.82 26.31
CA CYS A 74 -22.97 -6.63 26.92
C CYS A 74 -24.34 -6.46 26.22
N ASN A 75 -24.61 -5.27 25.66
CA ASN A 75 -25.87 -4.99 24.95
C ASN A 75 -25.90 -5.53 23.50
N ILE A 76 -24.75 -5.89 22.92
CA ILE A 76 -24.61 -6.29 21.50
C ILE A 76 -24.44 -7.80 21.34
N SER A 77 -24.45 -8.57 22.44
CA SER A 77 -24.09 -10.00 22.59
C SER A 77 -24.78 -11.03 21.68
N LEU A 78 -25.56 -10.62 20.68
CA LEU A 78 -25.96 -11.51 19.59
C LEU A 78 -24.68 -11.90 18.83
N GLY A 79 -24.32 -13.18 18.72
CA GLY A 79 -23.31 -13.68 17.78
C GLY A 79 -21.83 -13.25 17.96
N VAL A 80 -21.52 -12.19 18.73
CA VAL A 80 -20.14 -11.78 19.02
C VAL A 80 -19.55 -12.72 20.08
N ALA A 81 -18.65 -13.59 19.65
CA ALA A 81 -18.00 -14.60 20.48
C ALA A 81 -16.85 -14.03 21.34
N SER A 82 -16.17 -12.98 20.88
CA SER A 82 -15.06 -12.37 21.63
C SER A 82 -14.90 -10.87 21.35
N PHE A 83 -14.24 -10.19 22.29
CA PHE A 83 -13.79 -8.81 22.16
C PHE A 83 -12.31 -8.75 22.52
N SER A 84 -11.51 -8.07 21.71
CA SER A 84 -10.10 -7.87 22.00
C SER A 84 -9.76 -6.38 22.03
N HIS A 85 -8.83 -6.02 22.92
CA HIS A 85 -8.32 -4.66 23.02
C HIS A 85 -6.83 -4.66 22.80
N HIS A 86 -6.39 -3.77 21.92
CA HIS A 86 -5.02 -3.67 21.49
C HIS A 86 -4.62 -2.21 21.49
N ILE A 87 -3.54 -1.87 22.16
CA ILE A 87 -3.00 -0.50 22.19
C ILE A 87 -1.82 -0.50 21.22
N ILE A 88 -1.81 0.43 20.26
CA ILE A 88 -0.66 0.54 19.36
C ILE A 88 0.58 0.95 20.15
N LYS A 89 1.76 0.44 19.79
CA LYS A 89 3.00 0.69 20.57
C LYS A 89 3.39 2.18 20.65
N ILE A 90 2.91 3.02 19.72
CA ILE A 90 3.15 4.46 19.61
C ILE A 90 2.01 5.28 20.27
N ALA A 91 1.12 4.62 21.02
CA ALA A 91 0.01 5.29 21.68
C ALA A 91 0.54 6.31 22.71
N ASN A 92 0.21 7.57 22.54
CA ASN A 92 0.51 8.57 23.56
C ASN A 92 -0.40 8.37 24.78
N ARG A 93 0.09 8.74 25.97
CA ARG A 93 -0.74 8.86 27.18
C ARG A 93 -1.65 10.08 27.03
N SER A 94 -2.76 9.89 26.34
CA SER A 94 -3.82 10.86 26.16
C SER A 94 -5.11 10.33 26.78
N ARG A 95 -6.00 11.23 27.21
CA ARG A 95 -7.35 10.85 27.67
C ARG A 95 -8.38 10.82 26.52
N THR A 96 -8.01 11.33 25.34
CA THR A 96 -8.75 11.24 24.07
C THR A 96 -7.91 10.64 22.96
N GLY A 97 -8.56 10.10 21.92
CA GLY A 97 -7.86 9.67 20.71
C GLY A 97 -8.70 8.77 19.83
N ARG A 98 -8.12 8.31 18.73
CA ARG A 98 -8.81 7.43 17.78
C ARG A 98 -8.76 5.97 18.25
N VAL A 99 -9.81 5.23 17.94
CA VAL A 99 -9.92 3.79 18.11
C VAL A 99 -10.42 3.20 16.79
N ILE A 100 -9.66 2.25 16.25
CA ILE A 100 -10.04 1.49 15.07
C ILE A 100 -10.77 0.25 15.56
N ILE A 101 -12.01 0.08 15.13
CA ILE A 101 -12.84 -1.06 15.45
C ILE A 101 -12.83 -1.97 14.23
N ILE A 102 -12.39 -3.22 14.41
CA ILE A 102 -12.37 -4.22 13.36
C ILE A 102 -13.35 -5.32 13.74
N GLY A 103 -14.39 -5.48 12.93
CA GLY A 103 -15.30 -6.60 13.02
C GLY A 103 -14.93 -7.68 12.04
N MET A 104 -15.19 -8.92 12.44
CA MET A 104 -14.91 -10.09 11.63
C MET A 104 -16.05 -11.07 11.72
N ALA A 105 -16.48 -11.60 10.57
CA ALA A 105 -17.47 -12.66 10.50
C ALA A 105 -16.98 -13.73 9.53
N ARG A 106 -17.13 -15.00 9.89
CA ARG A 106 -16.94 -16.09 8.92
C ARG A 106 -18.02 -16.00 7.84
N THR A 107 -17.64 -16.37 6.64
CA THR A 107 -18.52 -16.38 5.46
C THR A 107 -18.67 -17.80 4.90
N PRO A 108 -19.74 -18.07 4.14
CA PRO A 108 -19.89 -19.36 3.45
C PRO A 108 -18.70 -19.64 2.52
N ALA A 109 -18.34 -20.92 2.36
CA ALA A 109 -17.19 -21.34 1.56
C ALA A 109 -17.27 -20.93 0.07
N VAL A 110 -18.49 -20.71 -0.44
CA VAL A 110 -18.73 -20.19 -1.79
C VAL A 110 -19.35 -18.80 -1.66
N HIS A 111 -18.63 -17.78 -2.12
CA HIS A 111 -19.17 -16.43 -2.18
C HIS A 111 -20.13 -16.29 -3.36
N PRO A 112 -21.32 -15.70 -3.18
CA PRO A 112 -22.17 -15.38 -4.30
C PRO A 112 -21.45 -14.44 -5.26
N VAL A 113 -21.47 -14.78 -6.55
CA VAL A 113 -21.01 -13.90 -7.62
C VAL A 113 -22.25 -13.29 -8.26
N ALA A 114 -22.34 -11.96 -8.26
CA ALA A 114 -23.47 -11.27 -8.86
C ALA A 114 -23.57 -11.65 -10.35
N SER A 115 -24.73 -12.19 -10.74
CA SER A 115 -24.97 -12.74 -12.07
C SER A 115 -26.04 -11.93 -12.79
N PRO A 116 -26.15 -12.03 -14.12
CA PRO A 116 -27.21 -11.36 -14.87
C PRO A 116 -28.59 -11.65 -14.28
N GLY A 117 -29.45 -10.64 -14.22
CA GLY A 117 -30.79 -10.72 -13.63
C GLY A 117 -30.86 -10.33 -12.16
N TRP A 118 -29.76 -10.39 -11.39
CA TRP A 118 -29.74 -9.93 -10.00
C TRP A 118 -30.27 -8.50 -9.87
N LEU A 119 -31.06 -8.23 -8.84
CA LEU A 119 -31.69 -6.96 -8.57
C LEU A 119 -30.82 -6.09 -7.67
N ILE A 120 -30.87 -4.78 -7.87
CA ILE A 120 -30.23 -3.78 -7.01
C ILE A 120 -31.35 -3.16 -6.19
N GLY A 121 -31.33 -3.38 -4.88
CA GLY A 121 -32.33 -2.88 -3.94
C GLY A 121 -31.78 -1.74 -3.08
N LYS A 122 -32.64 -0.80 -2.71
CA LYS A 122 -32.39 0.24 -1.72
C LYS A 122 -33.36 0.09 -0.56
N ILE A 123 -32.85 0.10 0.65
CA ILE A 123 -33.66 0.11 1.88
C ILE A 123 -33.31 1.31 2.75
N SER A 124 -34.33 2.08 3.12
CA SER A 124 -34.17 3.16 4.10
C SER A 124 -34.02 2.56 5.49
N ILE A 125 -33.02 2.97 6.27
CA ILE A 125 -32.80 2.43 7.62
C ILE A 125 -32.78 3.59 8.63
N PRO A 126 -33.49 3.51 9.77
CA PRO A 126 -33.38 4.51 10.83
C PRO A 126 -31.94 4.69 11.31
N ARG A 127 -31.62 5.80 11.99
CA ARG A 127 -30.29 5.96 12.58
C ARG A 127 -30.03 4.86 13.61
N PHE A 128 -28.79 4.37 13.68
CA PHE A 128 -28.41 3.35 14.64
C PHE A 128 -28.64 3.87 16.07
N GLY A 129 -29.32 3.06 16.88
CA GLY A 129 -29.58 3.33 18.29
C GLY A 129 -28.65 2.53 19.20
N LYS A 130 -28.60 2.86 20.50
CA LYS A 130 -27.73 2.17 21.47
C LYS A 130 -27.98 0.65 21.55
N THR A 131 -29.19 0.20 21.25
CA THR A 131 -29.61 -1.21 21.33
C THR A 131 -29.38 -2.02 20.06
N MET A 132 -28.98 -1.37 18.95
CA MET A 132 -28.76 -2.01 17.64
C MET A 132 -29.97 -2.82 17.14
N MET A 133 -31.19 -2.41 17.54
CA MET A 133 -32.42 -3.16 17.28
C MET A 133 -32.64 -3.39 15.78
N HIS A 134 -32.38 -2.38 14.95
CA HIS A 134 -32.60 -2.44 13.51
C HIS A 134 -31.60 -3.38 12.83
N GLU A 135 -30.32 -3.31 13.20
CA GLU A 135 -29.26 -4.16 12.65
C GLU A 135 -29.49 -5.63 13.04
N LYS A 136 -29.87 -5.89 14.30
CA LYS A 136 -30.21 -7.25 14.75
C LYS A 136 -31.40 -7.81 13.97
N ARG A 137 -32.41 -6.98 13.66
CA ARG A 137 -33.57 -7.38 12.85
C ARG A 137 -33.19 -7.67 11.40
N ILE A 138 -32.36 -6.82 10.79
CA ILE A 138 -31.85 -7.04 9.42
C ILE A 138 -31.06 -8.34 9.36
N TYR A 139 -30.09 -8.53 10.27
CA TYR A 139 -29.27 -9.75 10.32
C TYR A 139 -30.12 -11.02 10.44
N LYS A 140 -31.08 -11.06 11.37
CA LYS A 140 -31.95 -12.24 11.55
C LYS A 140 -32.71 -12.64 10.29
N GLN A 141 -33.03 -11.68 9.43
CA GLN A 141 -33.77 -11.92 8.19
C GLN A 141 -32.85 -12.22 7.01
N PHE A 142 -31.63 -11.66 7.00
CA PHE A 142 -30.69 -11.82 5.88
C PHE A 142 -29.75 -13.01 6.04
N ALA A 143 -29.47 -13.44 7.28
CA ALA A 143 -28.58 -14.56 7.57
C ALA A 143 -28.92 -15.87 6.83
N PRO A 144 -30.20 -16.27 6.67
CA PRO A 144 -30.57 -17.45 5.90
C PRO A 144 -30.25 -17.35 4.40
N PHE A 145 -30.01 -16.14 3.88
CA PHE A 145 -29.88 -15.85 2.45
C PHE A 145 -28.50 -15.28 2.08
N THR A 146 -27.47 -15.53 2.89
CA THR A 146 -26.09 -15.05 2.69
C THR A 146 -25.46 -15.46 1.36
N SER A 147 -25.95 -16.54 0.73
CA SER A 147 -25.54 -16.99 -0.60
C SER A 147 -26.32 -16.35 -1.75
N GLN A 148 -27.35 -15.55 -1.47
CA GLN A 148 -28.25 -14.96 -2.46
C GLN A 148 -28.36 -13.43 -2.31
N LEU A 149 -27.70 -12.84 -1.31
CA LEU A 149 -27.73 -11.41 -1.03
C LEU A 149 -26.33 -10.91 -0.64
N LYS A 150 -25.99 -9.72 -1.12
CA LYS A 150 -24.92 -8.88 -0.56
C LYS A 150 -25.43 -7.48 -0.31
N GLY A 151 -24.79 -6.73 0.56
CA GLY A 151 -25.19 -5.34 0.78
C GLY A 151 -24.18 -4.53 1.56
N PHE A 152 -24.26 -3.22 1.38
CA PHE A 152 -23.43 -2.25 2.08
C PHE A 152 -24.24 -1.03 2.51
N SER A 153 -23.77 -0.37 3.55
CA SER A 153 -24.33 0.90 4.02
C SER A 153 -23.86 2.02 3.11
N ALA A 154 -24.82 2.77 2.60
CA ALA A 154 -24.59 3.92 1.75
C ALA A 154 -23.85 5.03 2.49
N CYS A 155 -22.92 5.68 1.80
CA CYS A 155 -22.20 6.88 2.25
C CYS A 155 -23.06 8.14 2.14
N GLY A 156 -24.11 8.12 1.31
CA GLY A 156 -24.94 9.29 1.00
C GLY A 156 -24.35 10.12 -0.15
N SER A 157 -23.51 9.53 -0.98
CA SER A 157 -22.89 10.16 -2.15
C SER A 157 -23.00 9.21 -3.35
N PRO A 158 -23.80 9.56 -4.39
CA PRO A 158 -24.07 8.66 -5.52
C PRO A 158 -22.82 8.11 -6.20
N GLY A 159 -21.76 8.93 -6.35
CA GLY A 159 -20.51 8.48 -6.96
C GLY A 159 -19.76 7.44 -6.12
N ASN A 160 -19.63 7.67 -4.81
CA ASN A 160 -18.97 6.72 -3.91
C ASN A 160 -19.77 5.43 -3.73
N ASP A 161 -21.09 5.55 -3.71
CA ASP A 161 -21.99 4.40 -3.57
C ASP A 161 -22.05 3.59 -4.89
N LEU A 162 -21.97 4.24 -6.05
CA LEU A 162 -21.80 3.56 -7.34
C LEU A 162 -20.49 2.77 -7.37
N ARG A 163 -19.39 3.37 -6.94
CA ARG A 163 -18.09 2.70 -6.88
C ARG A 163 -18.14 1.43 -6.03
N LYS A 164 -18.69 1.52 -4.81
CA LYS A 164 -18.87 0.36 -3.92
C LYS A 164 -19.76 -0.71 -4.53
N LEU A 165 -20.79 -0.31 -5.25
CA LEU A 165 -21.66 -1.24 -5.96
C LEU A 165 -20.90 -1.97 -7.09
N LEU A 166 -20.08 -1.25 -7.86
CA LEU A 166 -19.28 -1.81 -8.94
C LEU A 166 -18.21 -2.79 -8.42
N GLU A 167 -17.64 -2.55 -7.23
CA GLU A 167 -16.71 -3.49 -6.56
C GLU A 167 -17.37 -4.84 -6.23
N LEU A 168 -18.69 -4.88 -6.08
CA LEU A 168 -19.45 -6.12 -5.79
C LEU A 168 -19.91 -6.86 -7.06
N VAL A 169 -19.72 -6.28 -8.25
CA VAL A 169 -20.26 -6.78 -9.52
C VAL A 169 -19.13 -7.15 -10.48
N PRO A 170 -19.08 -8.40 -11.00
CA PRO A 170 -18.01 -8.86 -11.91
C PRO A 170 -17.84 -8.00 -13.16
N ASP A 171 -16.62 -7.96 -13.71
CA ASP A 171 -16.29 -7.16 -14.90
C ASP A 171 -16.99 -7.62 -16.19
N SER A 172 -17.47 -8.86 -16.23
CA SER A 172 -18.13 -9.45 -17.40
C SER A 172 -19.59 -9.01 -17.61
N VAL A 173 -20.20 -8.32 -16.63
CA VAL A 173 -21.63 -7.99 -16.64
C VAL A 173 -21.87 -6.47 -16.66
N GLY A 174 -23.07 -6.05 -17.03
CA GLY A 174 -23.49 -4.65 -17.01
C GLY A 174 -24.40 -4.31 -15.84
N LEU A 175 -24.87 -3.07 -15.82
CA LEU A 175 -25.69 -2.53 -14.74
C LEU A 175 -26.77 -1.60 -15.32
N GLN A 176 -28.02 -1.86 -15.00
CA GLN A 176 -29.08 -0.85 -15.12
C GLN A 176 -29.35 -0.31 -13.72
N LEU A 177 -29.20 0.99 -13.51
CA LEU A 177 -29.39 1.58 -12.20
C LEU A 177 -30.04 2.95 -12.29
N ASN A 178 -31.15 3.11 -11.59
CA ASN A 178 -31.79 4.39 -11.35
C ASN A 178 -31.49 4.76 -9.90
N PHE A 179 -30.46 5.57 -9.67
CA PHE A 179 -30.13 5.99 -8.31
C PHE A 179 -31.33 6.68 -7.66
N PRO A 180 -31.67 6.33 -6.41
CA PRO A 180 -32.78 6.98 -5.74
C PRO A 180 -32.48 8.47 -5.56
N SER A 181 -33.42 9.32 -5.98
CA SER A 181 -33.29 10.79 -5.91
C SER A 181 -33.04 11.32 -4.50
N LYS A 182 -33.41 10.56 -3.46
CA LYS A 182 -33.10 10.83 -2.06
C LYS A 182 -32.80 9.55 -1.28
N TYR A 183 -31.59 9.48 -0.72
CA TYR A 183 -31.21 8.49 0.30
C TYR A 183 -30.15 9.12 1.23
N LYS A 184 -30.04 8.59 2.45
CA LYS A 184 -29.13 9.14 3.47
C LYS A 184 -27.98 8.19 3.77
N ARG A 185 -26.91 8.74 4.34
CA ARG A 185 -25.84 7.94 4.95
C ARG A 185 -26.43 6.96 5.96
N GLY A 186 -26.10 5.68 5.80
CA GLY A 186 -26.65 4.61 6.62
C GLY A 186 -27.78 3.81 5.99
N ASP A 187 -28.38 4.26 4.88
CA ASP A 187 -29.33 3.44 4.13
C ASP A 187 -28.63 2.22 3.51
N GLY A 188 -29.35 1.13 3.26
CA GLY A 188 -28.77 -0.09 2.68
C GLY A 188 -28.90 -0.09 1.17
N ILE A 189 -27.81 -0.40 0.47
CA ILE A 189 -27.81 -0.79 -0.94
C ILE A 189 -27.53 -2.30 -0.99
N LEU A 190 -28.38 -3.03 -1.70
CA LEU A 190 -28.43 -4.48 -1.72
C LEU A 190 -28.28 -5.00 -3.15
N LEU A 191 -27.51 -6.07 -3.31
CA LEU A 191 -27.54 -6.95 -4.46
C LEU A 191 -28.31 -8.20 -4.08
N LEU A 192 -29.39 -8.46 -4.78
CA LEU A 192 -30.37 -9.50 -4.47
C LEU A 192 -30.45 -10.45 -5.65
N ASN A 193 -30.27 -11.74 -5.42
CA ASN A 193 -30.57 -12.72 -6.44
C ASN A 193 -32.04 -12.59 -6.86
N HIS A 194 -32.31 -12.56 -8.16
CA HIS A 194 -33.64 -12.40 -8.72
C HIS A 194 -34.65 -13.45 -8.23
N THR A 195 -34.17 -14.65 -7.90
CA THR A 195 -34.99 -15.73 -7.33
C THR A 195 -35.48 -15.47 -5.91
N LEU A 196 -34.97 -14.43 -5.23
CA LEU A 196 -35.45 -14.04 -3.90
C LEU A 196 -36.80 -13.33 -3.95
N ALA A 197 -37.11 -12.62 -5.03
CA ALA A 197 -38.40 -11.98 -5.18
C ALA A 197 -39.41 -13.03 -5.70
N ASN A 198 -40.62 -13.04 -5.14
CA ASN A 198 -41.72 -13.80 -5.74
C ASN A 198 -42.21 -13.12 -7.04
N ASP A 199 -43.16 -13.75 -7.74
CA ASP A 199 -43.70 -13.23 -9.01
C ASP A 199 -44.36 -11.84 -8.87
N GLU A 200 -44.74 -11.44 -7.66
CA GLU A 200 -45.27 -10.11 -7.33
C GLU A 200 -44.17 -9.08 -6.98
N GLY A 201 -42.89 -9.45 -7.06
CA GLY A 201 -41.75 -8.59 -6.72
C GLY A 201 -41.52 -8.39 -5.21
N LYS A 202 -42.16 -9.19 -4.36
CA LYS A 202 -42.01 -9.13 -2.90
C LYS A 202 -40.88 -10.06 -2.43
N PHE A 203 -40.04 -9.53 -1.56
CA PHE A 203 -38.94 -10.27 -0.93
C PHE A 203 -39.40 -11.01 0.33
N PRO A 204 -38.73 -12.10 0.75
CA PRO A 204 -39.08 -12.87 1.96
C PRO A 204 -38.81 -12.13 3.27
N PHE A 205 -38.34 -10.89 3.22
CA PHE A 205 -37.93 -10.11 4.37
C PHE A 205 -39.09 -9.22 4.87
N ARG A 206 -39.43 -9.32 6.15
CA ARG A 206 -40.35 -8.41 6.86
C ARG A 206 -39.57 -7.30 7.55
N LEU A 207 -38.99 -6.39 6.77
CA LEU A 207 -38.17 -5.29 7.27
C LEU A 207 -39.04 -4.12 7.76
N ILE A 208 -38.40 -3.06 8.28
CA ILE A 208 -39.10 -1.86 8.77
C ILE A 208 -39.63 -1.03 7.61
N ASN A 209 -38.85 -0.99 6.53
CA ASN A 209 -39.19 -0.35 5.28
C ASN A 209 -39.03 -1.38 4.17
N ASP A 210 -39.86 -1.27 3.14
CA ASP A 210 -39.76 -2.13 1.96
C ASP A 210 -38.48 -1.85 1.18
N ILE A 211 -38.00 -2.88 0.51
CA ILE A 211 -36.86 -2.77 -0.40
C ILE A 211 -37.37 -2.18 -1.71
N GLN A 212 -36.87 -1.01 -2.06
CA GLN A 212 -37.11 -0.40 -3.35
C GLN A 212 -36.13 -0.97 -4.37
N VAL A 213 -36.61 -1.65 -5.40
CA VAL A 213 -35.76 -2.08 -6.52
C VAL A 213 -35.40 -0.84 -7.34
N VAL A 214 -34.11 -0.54 -7.41
CA VAL A 214 -33.55 0.63 -8.09
C VAL A 214 -32.76 0.24 -9.34
N GLY A 215 -32.53 -1.05 -9.57
CA GLY A 215 -31.79 -1.50 -10.74
C GLY A 215 -31.66 -3.01 -10.85
N ARG A 216 -30.85 -3.46 -11.81
CA ARG A 216 -30.51 -4.86 -12.06
C ARG A 216 -29.16 -5.02 -12.75
N ILE A 217 -28.59 -6.22 -12.63
CA ILE A 217 -27.39 -6.65 -13.35
C ILE A 217 -27.78 -7.10 -14.76
N LEU A 218 -27.08 -6.59 -15.77
CA LEU A 218 -27.31 -6.89 -17.17
C LEU A 218 -26.33 -7.96 -17.67
N PRO A 219 -26.73 -8.83 -18.62
CA PRO A 219 -25.81 -9.82 -19.21
C PRO A 219 -24.71 -9.17 -20.03
N GLU A 220 -25.05 -8.11 -20.76
CA GLU A 220 -24.09 -7.34 -21.56
C GLU A 220 -23.33 -6.36 -20.68
N PRO A 221 -22.02 -6.15 -20.89
CA PRO A 221 -21.19 -5.22 -20.12
C PRO A 221 -21.44 -3.76 -20.52
N VAL A 222 -22.68 -3.31 -20.34
CA VAL A 222 -23.15 -1.95 -20.61
C VAL A 222 -23.76 -1.39 -19.34
N PHE A 223 -23.50 -0.12 -19.09
CA PHE A 223 -24.10 0.61 -17.99
C PHE A 223 -25.19 1.54 -18.52
N ASN A 224 -26.37 1.43 -17.92
CA ASN A 224 -27.52 2.28 -18.15
C ASN A 224 -27.86 2.94 -16.81
N ILE A 225 -27.31 4.12 -16.55
CA ILE A 225 -27.37 4.76 -15.23
C ILE A 225 -28.11 6.09 -15.31
N ASP A 226 -29.13 6.24 -14.47
CA ASP A 226 -29.80 7.51 -14.16
C ASP A 226 -29.38 7.92 -12.74
N PHE A 227 -28.85 9.14 -12.59
CA PHE A 227 -28.42 9.68 -11.29
C PHE A 227 -29.53 10.44 -10.54
N GLY A 228 -30.78 10.28 -10.98
CA GLY A 228 -31.95 10.97 -10.45
C GLY A 228 -32.26 12.29 -11.16
N ASP A 229 -31.60 12.57 -12.29
CA ASP A 229 -31.91 13.71 -13.17
C ASP A 229 -32.94 13.34 -14.26
N GLY A 230 -33.35 12.07 -14.32
CA GLY A 230 -34.31 11.55 -15.29
C GLY A 230 -33.69 11.23 -16.66
N SER A 231 -32.39 11.45 -16.82
CA SER A 231 -31.66 11.15 -18.04
C SER A 231 -30.84 9.86 -17.86
N VAL A 232 -31.16 8.83 -18.65
CA VAL A 232 -30.42 7.57 -18.63
C VAL A 232 -29.16 7.73 -19.48
N LYS A 233 -28.00 7.69 -18.83
CA LYS A 233 -26.71 7.69 -19.51
C LYS A 233 -26.31 6.26 -19.83
N LYS A 234 -26.06 6.00 -21.11
CA LYS A 234 -25.62 4.70 -21.61
C LYS A 234 -24.14 4.75 -21.96
N TRP A 235 -23.35 3.84 -21.42
CA TRP A 235 -21.95 3.69 -21.79
C TRP A 235 -21.52 2.22 -21.71
N PRO A 236 -20.69 1.74 -22.65
CA PRO A 236 -19.98 0.48 -22.49
C PRO A 236 -19.21 0.47 -21.17
N ARG A 237 -19.15 -0.67 -20.48
CA ARG A 237 -18.37 -0.82 -19.24
C ARG A 237 -16.88 -0.54 -19.48
N SER A 238 -16.38 -0.79 -20.69
CA SER A 238 -15.04 -0.38 -21.13
C SER A 238 -14.85 1.15 -21.12
N ILE A 239 -15.89 1.93 -21.44
CA ILE A 239 -15.84 3.40 -21.41
C ILE A 239 -15.89 3.94 -19.99
N ALA A 240 -16.54 3.29 -19.03
CA ALA A 240 -16.43 3.69 -17.63
C ALA A 240 -14.99 3.62 -17.10
N ARG A 241 -14.13 2.78 -17.70
CA ARG A 241 -12.68 2.88 -17.47
C ARG A 241 -12.08 4.09 -18.19
N ILE A 242 -12.48 4.38 -19.43
CA ILE A 242 -11.94 5.50 -20.24
C ILE A 242 -12.32 6.89 -19.68
N THR A 243 -13.53 7.11 -19.16
CA THR A 243 -13.91 8.41 -18.55
C THR A 243 -13.46 8.58 -17.10
N ILE A 244 -12.99 7.52 -16.45
CA ILE A 244 -12.23 7.59 -15.19
C ILE A 244 -10.70 7.72 -15.47
N HIS A 245 -10.30 7.47 -16.72
CA HIS A 245 -8.92 7.56 -17.22
C HIS A 245 -8.82 8.47 -18.44
N HIS A 246 -9.27 9.73 -18.35
CA HIS A 246 -8.78 10.77 -19.25
C HIS A 246 -9.01 12.18 -18.70
N HIS A 247 -7.98 12.71 -18.06
CA HIS A 247 -7.53 14.08 -18.29
C HIS A 247 -6.02 14.00 -18.44
N ASP A 248 -5.54 14.09 -19.68
CA ASP A 248 -4.16 14.47 -20.02
C ASP A 248 -3.93 15.95 -19.65
N ASP A 249 -4.24 16.33 -18.41
CA ASP A 249 -3.93 17.62 -17.83
C ASP A 249 -2.76 17.50 -16.84
N ILE A 250 -1.82 16.58 -17.11
CA ILE A 250 -0.44 16.91 -16.77
C ILE A 250 -0.03 17.93 -17.83
N GLN A 251 -0.28 19.22 -17.53
CA GLN A 251 0.32 20.31 -18.29
C GLN A 251 1.78 19.94 -18.55
N ALA A 252 2.15 19.86 -19.84
CA ALA A 252 3.53 19.74 -20.25
C ALA A 252 4.36 20.73 -19.41
N LYS A 253 5.27 20.17 -18.62
CA LYS A 253 6.01 20.86 -17.55
C LYS A 253 6.45 22.24 -18.03
N THR A 254 5.80 23.28 -17.52
CA THR A 254 6.39 24.62 -17.58
C THR A 254 7.31 24.69 -16.38
N TYR A 255 8.55 24.18 -16.54
CA TYR A 255 9.61 24.52 -15.61
C TYR A 255 9.74 26.04 -15.64
N SER A 256 9.25 26.73 -14.62
CA SER A 256 9.56 28.14 -14.45
C SER A 256 11.07 28.23 -14.29
N LYS A 257 11.75 28.77 -15.31
CA LYS A 257 13.17 29.11 -15.28
C LYS A 257 13.38 30.23 -14.25
N GLU A 258 13.28 29.91 -12.97
CA GLU A 258 13.87 30.78 -11.96
C GLU A 258 15.38 30.63 -12.09
N LYS A 259 16.03 31.69 -12.58
CA LYS A 259 17.49 31.83 -12.55
C LYS A 259 17.95 31.88 -11.09
N ALA A 260 18.08 30.71 -10.47
CA ALA A 260 18.74 30.59 -9.19
C ALA A 260 20.23 30.93 -9.37
N ILE A 261 20.67 31.99 -8.70
CA ILE A 261 22.05 32.46 -8.66
C ILE A 261 22.96 31.29 -8.24
N GLN A 262 23.90 30.92 -9.11
CA GLN A 262 24.92 29.91 -8.83
C GLN A 262 25.75 30.30 -7.61
N ARG A 263 25.43 29.76 -6.44
CA ARG A 263 26.42 29.66 -5.36
C ARG A 263 27.26 28.42 -5.64
N LYS A 264 28.49 28.60 -6.14
CA LYS A 264 29.49 27.53 -6.25
C LYS A 264 29.77 26.96 -4.85
N GLY A 265 29.03 25.94 -4.45
CA GLY A 265 29.38 25.14 -3.28
C GLY A 265 30.76 24.50 -3.48
N LYS A 266 31.61 24.52 -2.45
CA LYS A 266 32.94 23.87 -2.52
C LYS A 266 32.74 22.36 -2.78
N LYS A 267 33.34 21.83 -3.85
CA LYS A 267 33.39 20.37 -4.10
C LYS A 267 34.02 19.67 -2.89
N ARG A 268 33.27 18.77 -2.26
CA ARG A 268 33.74 17.98 -1.11
C ARG A 268 34.27 16.64 -1.61
N ALA A 269 35.31 16.11 -0.98
CA ALA A 269 35.85 14.80 -1.31
C ALA A 269 34.78 13.70 -1.14
N ALA A 270 34.74 12.71 -2.04
CA ALA A 270 33.74 11.64 -2.03
C ALA A 270 33.69 10.88 -0.69
N ILE A 271 34.86 10.61 -0.09
CA ILE A 271 34.95 9.95 1.21
C ILE A 271 34.32 10.77 2.35
N PHE A 272 34.41 12.10 2.29
CA PHE A 272 33.79 12.98 3.28
C PHE A 272 32.26 12.92 3.16
N VAL A 273 31.74 12.96 1.93
CA VAL A 273 30.30 12.85 1.69
C VAL A 273 29.80 11.49 2.17
N MET A 274 30.50 10.42 1.82
CA MET A 274 30.15 9.06 2.22
C MET A 274 30.08 8.89 3.75
N LYS A 275 31.08 9.40 4.49
CA LYS A 275 31.07 9.35 5.97
C LYS A 275 29.82 10.01 6.56
N ASN A 276 29.44 11.18 6.04
CA ASN A 276 28.23 11.88 6.49
C ASN A 276 26.95 11.16 6.06
N MET A 277 26.93 10.51 4.89
CA MET A 277 25.81 9.67 4.45
C MET A 277 25.62 8.48 5.39
N ILE A 278 26.69 7.75 5.73
CA ILE A 278 26.65 6.64 6.70
C ILE A 278 26.14 7.16 8.05
N HIS A 279 26.67 8.28 8.52
CA HIS A 279 26.24 8.86 9.80
C HIS A 279 24.73 9.18 9.80
N LYS A 280 24.25 9.88 8.78
CA LYS A 280 22.83 10.22 8.64
C LYS A 280 21.94 8.99 8.45
N TYR A 281 22.40 7.97 7.71
CA TYR A 281 21.73 6.68 7.60
C TYR A 281 21.57 6.01 8.96
N MET A 282 22.61 6.04 9.80
CA MET A 282 22.58 5.44 11.15
C MET A 282 21.76 6.25 12.16
N GLU A 283 21.82 7.59 12.11
CA GLU A 283 20.95 8.44 12.93
C GLU A 283 19.48 8.19 12.58
N ASN A 284 19.19 8.08 11.29
CA ASN A 284 17.88 7.72 10.81
C ASN A 284 17.53 6.29 11.22
N SER A 285 18.43 5.29 11.16
CA SER A 285 18.13 3.91 11.59
C SER A 285 17.88 3.79 13.09
N LYS A 286 18.56 4.59 13.92
CA LYS A 286 18.30 4.70 15.37
C LYS A 286 16.99 5.40 15.70
N LYS A 287 16.54 6.32 14.84
CA LYS A 287 15.23 7.01 14.91
C LYS A 287 14.15 6.34 14.05
N ALA A 288 14.48 5.30 13.30
CA ALA A 288 13.63 4.71 12.27
C ALA A 288 12.59 3.82 12.94
N PHE A 289 11.51 4.46 13.33
CA PHE A 289 10.21 3.82 13.52
C PHE A 289 9.51 3.50 12.18
N ASN A 290 10.16 3.77 11.03
CA ASN A 290 9.47 3.97 9.75
C ASN A 290 9.81 2.98 8.62
N GLN A 291 10.66 1.98 8.84
CA GLN A 291 10.92 0.92 7.86
C GLN A 291 11.12 -0.40 8.60
N TYR A 292 10.08 -1.23 8.67
CA TYR A 292 10.15 -2.55 9.30
C TYR A 292 9.92 -3.64 8.26
N LEU A 293 10.89 -4.54 8.13
CA LEU A 293 10.69 -5.82 7.48
C LEU A 293 10.32 -6.84 8.57
N HIS A 294 9.06 -7.28 8.59
CA HIS A 294 8.65 -8.37 9.47
C HIS A 294 8.89 -9.72 8.78
N LYS A 295 9.89 -10.49 9.21
CA LYS A 295 10.10 -11.86 8.70
C LYS A 295 9.03 -12.79 9.28
N SER A 296 8.06 -13.14 8.43
CA SER A 296 7.07 -14.21 8.59
C SER A 296 6.92 -14.91 7.24
N ASP A 297 5.87 -15.71 6.99
CA ASP A 297 5.54 -16.17 5.62
C ASP A 297 5.28 -15.00 4.64
N TRP A 298 5.26 -13.76 5.13
CA TRP A 298 5.07 -12.53 4.38
C TRP A 298 6.23 -11.56 4.57
N ASN A 299 6.64 -10.94 3.46
CA ASN A 299 7.46 -9.74 3.46
C ASN A 299 6.53 -8.52 3.38
N ILE A 300 6.66 -7.62 4.36
CA ILE A 300 5.87 -6.39 4.44
C ILE A 300 6.86 -5.23 4.48
N TYR A 301 6.63 -4.25 3.62
CA TYR A 301 7.34 -2.97 3.62
C TYR A 301 6.36 -1.85 3.98
N SER A 302 6.80 -0.94 4.83
CA SER A 302 6.05 0.26 5.19
C SER A 302 6.90 1.50 4.96
N ASN A 303 6.29 2.55 4.41
CA ASN A 303 6.88 3.87 4.26
C ASN A 303 5.90 4.91 4.79
N ALA A 304 6.39 5.95 5.44
CA ALA A 304 5.59 7.08 5.89
C ALA A 304 6.38 8.37 5.70
N GLY A 305 5.70 9.42 5.27
CA GLY A 305 6.32 10.71 5.02
C GLY A 305 5.34 11.87 5.17
N MET A 306 5.91 13.06 5.14
CA MET A 306 5.18 14.32 5.02
C MET A 306 5.56 14.98 3.71
N MET A 307 4.57 15.56 3.06
CA MET A 307 4.67 16.31 1.81
C MET A 307 4.60 17.79 2.15
N ASN A 308 5.43 18.62 1.50
CA ASN A 308 5.31 20.06 1.63
C ASN A 308 4.50 20.60 0.46
N VAL A 309 3.46 21.40 0.77
CA VAL A 309 2.44 21.86 -0.20
C VAL A 309 3.04 22.50 -1.47
N ASN A 310 4.21 23.13 -1.35
CA ASN A 310 4.90 23.87 -2.43
C ASN A 310 5.97 23.05 -3.19
N ASP A 311 5.99 21.73 -3.06
CA ASP A 311 7.00 20.92 -3.72
C ASP A 311 6.71 20.77 -5.23
N HIS A 312 7.55 21.37 -6.07
CA HIS A 312 7.48 21.23 -7.53
C HIS A 312 7.70 19.78 -8.00
N GLN A 313 8.20 18.88 -7.14
CA GLN A 313 8.38 17.45 -7.39
C GLN A 313 7.29 16.56 -6.77
N ALA A 314 6.15 17.15 -6.39
CA ALA A 314 5.04 16.43 -5.78
C ALA A 314 4.70 15.10 -6.49
N ALA A 315 4.61 15.11 -7.82
CA ALA A 315 4.30 13.89 -8.60
C ALA A 315 5.38 12.81 -8.47
N ASP A 316 6.65 13.17 -8.58
CA ASP A 316 7.78 12.23 -8.46
C ASP A 316 7.84 11.65 -7.03
N LEU A 317 7.61 12.47 -6.00
CA LEU A 317 7.52 12.00 -4.61
C LEU A 317 6.34 11.04 -4.40
N GLY A 318 5.20 11.32 -5.03
CA GLY A 318 4.05 10.44 -5.06
C GLY A 318 4.38 9.08 -5.65
N MET A 319 5.02 9.06 -6.82
CA MET A 319 5.47 7.83 -7.47
C MET A 319 6.45 7.04 -6.58
N ARG A 320 7.48 7.70 -6.04
CA ARG A 320 8.48 7.08 -5.16
C ARG A 320 7.88 6.42 -3.93
N SER A 321 6.85 7.03 -3.35
CA SER A 321 6.23 6.52 -2.12
C SER A 321 5.77 5.07 -2.25
N ILE A 322 5.43 4.63 -3.47
CA ILE A 322 5.00 3.26 -3.81
C ILE A 322 6.11 2.49 -4.51
N ALA A 323 6.77 3.08 -5.51
CA ALA A 323 7.74 2.36 -6.34
C ALA A 323 8.91 1.79 -5.51
N ASP A 324 9.45 2.58 -4.57
CA ASP A 324 10.56 2.13 -3.71
C ASP A 324 10.13 0.94 -2.84
N ALA A 325 8.88 0.94 -2.36
CA ALA A 325 8.33 -0.17 -1.58
C ALA A 325 8.17 -1.46 -2.39
N VAL A 326 7.69 -1.34 -3.63
CA VAL A 326 7.53 -2.48 -4.55
C VAL A 326 8.89 -3.06 -4.91
N ARG A 327 9.86 -2.19 -5.25
CA ARG A 327 11.22 -2.62 -5.60
C ARG A 327 11.94 -3.28 -4.42
N TYR A 328 11.74 -2.78 -3.21
CA TYR A 328 12.29 -3.42 -2.01
C TYR A 328 11.82 -4.87 -1.87
N LEU A 329 10.53 -5.15 -2.08
CA LEU A 329 9.99 -6.52 -2.06
C LEU A 329 10.52 -7.35 -3.23
N ALA A 330 10.68 -6.75 -4.41
CA ALA A 330 11.29 -7.43 -5.56
C ALA A 330 12.72 -7.90 -5.26
N CYS A 331 13.52 -7.10 -4.53
CA CYS A 331 14.85 -7.51 -4.06
C CYS A 331 14.82 -8.69 -3.07
N LEU A 332 13.67 -8.97 -2.45
CA LEU A 332 13.46 -10.15 -1.62
C LEU A 332 12.85 -11.32 -2.41
N GLY A 333 12.71 -11.21 -3.73
CA GLY A 333 12.03 -12.21 -4.55
C GLY A 333 10.51 -12.24 -4.34
N THR A 334 9.94 -11.22 -3.71
CA THR A 334 8.52 -11.19 -3.36
C THR A 334 7.71 -10.42 -4.40
N THR A 335 6.73 -11.09 -5.00
CA THR A 335 5.68 -10.40 -5.78
C THR A 335 4.67 -9.74 -4.84
N VAL A 336 4.27 -8.51 -5.15
CA VAL A 336 3.27 -7.77 -4.37
C VAL A 336 1.90 -8.44 -4.45
N LYS A 337 1.23 -8.60 -3.31
CA LYS A 337 -0.11 -9.19 -3.17
C LYS A 337 -1.12 -8.24 -2.52
N ALA A 338 -0.66 -7.23 -1.79
CA ALA A 338 -1.53 -6.22 -1.20
C ALA A 338 -0.80 -4.87 -1.07
N ILE A 339 -1.53 -3.79 -1.27
CA ILE A 339 -1.06 -2.42 -1.04
C ILE A 339 -2.13 -1.65 -0.25
N GLN A 340 -1.70 -0.92 0.77
CA GLN A 340 -2.54 0.01 1.50
C GLN A 340 -1.87 1.38 1.47
N LEU A 341 -2.55 2.36 0.91
CA LEU A 341 -2.14 3.76 0.91
C LEU A 341 -3.09 4.52 1.82
N ASN A 342 -2.56 5.21 2.81
CA ASN A 342 -3.31 6.20 3.58
C ASN A 342 -2.70 7.55 3.27
N SER A 343 -3.46 8.51 2.73
CA SER A 343 -2.93 9.82 2.38
C SER A 343 -3.86 10.92 2.86
N ASN A 344 -3.29 11.88 3.61
CA ASN A 344 -3.90 13.16 3.93
C ASN A 344 -3.14 14.30 3.24
N VAL A 345 -2.59 14.01 2.05
CA VAL A 345 -1.92 14.99 1.20
C VAL A 345 -2.95 15.64 0.29
N ALA A 346 -3.12 16.96 0.39
CA ALA A 346 -4.07 17.70 -0.45
C ALA A 346 -3.54 17.92 -1.87
N ASN A 347 -2.22 17.86 -2.05
CA ASN A 347 -1.58 18.10 -3.34
C ASN A 347 -1.97 17.03 -4.38
N LYS A 348 -2.72 17.47 -5.40
CA LYS A 348 -3.22 16.59 -6.48
C LYS A 348 -2.12 15.93 -7.29
N ASN A 349 -0.98 16.60 -7.52
CA ASN A 349 0.13 16.04 -8.29
C ASN A 349 0.77 14.88 -7.56
N PHE A 350 0.90 14.97 -6.24
CA PHE A 350 1.38 13.85 -5.41
C PHE A 350 0.46 12.63 -5.50
N LEU A 351 -0.85 12.83 -5.35
CA LEU A 351 -1.83 11.74 -5.47
C LEU A 351 -1.84 11.16 -6.90
N ALA A 352 -1.71 11.99 -7.93
CA ALA A 352 -1.60 11.55 -9.31
C ALA A 352 -0.33 10.70 -9.54
N GLY A 353 0.79 11.06 -8.92
CA GLY A 353 2.00 10.23 -8.92
C GLY A 353 1.79 8.85 -8.31
N GLN A 354 1.10 8.78 -7.16
CA GLN A 354 0.73 7.50 -6.54
C GLN A 354 -0.15 6.65 -7.46
N LEU A 355 -1.18 7.25 -8.06
CA LEU A 355 -2.07 6.57 -9.00
C LEU A 355 -1.32 6.07 -10.25
N SER A 356 -0.39 6.87 -10.79
CA SER A 356 0.44 6.49 -11.94
C SER A 356 1.22 5.19 -11.70
N VAL A 357 1.81 5.00 -10.50
CA VAL A 357 2.50 3.75 -10.17
C VAL A 357 1.53 2.59 -9.96
N LEU A 358 0.40 2.80 -9.28
CA LEU A 358 -0.62 1.75 -9.14
C LEU A 358 -1.13 1.27 -10.51
N GLU A 359 -1.20 2.16 -11.49
CA GLU A 359 -1.59 1.86 -12.86
C GLU A 359 -0.49 1.16 -13.64
N GLY A 360 0.68 1.79 -13.74
CA GLY A 360 1.79 1.27 -14.53
C GLY A 360 2.28 -0.08 -14.02
N PHE A 361 2.18 -0.34 -12.72
CA PHE A 361 2.58 -1.63 -12.15
C PHE A 361 1.43 -2.65 -12.08
N GLN A 362 0.23 -2.27 -12.55
CA GLN A 362 -0.97 -3.12 -12.56
C GLN A 362 -1.42 -3.55 -11.15
N LEU A 363 -1.29 -2.66 -10.16
CA LEU A 363 -1.54 -2.93 -8.73
C LEU A 363 -2.91 -2.44 -8.24
N LYS A 364 -3.72 -1.82 -9.12
CA LYS A 364 -5.05 -1.28 -8.78
C LYS A 364 -5.97 -2.26 -8.05
N ASN A 365 -6.01 -3.52 -8.48
CA ASN A 365 -6.97 -4.51 -7.96
C ASN A 365 -6.59 -5.03 -6.56
N ILE A 366 -5.37 -4.78 -6.12
CA ILE A 366 -4.84 -5.20 -4.82
C ILE A 366 -4.46 -4.01 -3.93
N GLY A 367 -4.69 -2.78 -4.42
CA GLY A 367 -4.40 -1.54 -3.75
C GLY A 367 -5.64 -0.89 -3.18
N VAL A 368 -5.64 -0.64 -1.88
CA VAL A 368 -6.63 0.19 -1.20
C VAL A 368 -6.00 1.55 -0.95
N MET A 369 -6.67 2.63 -1.37
CA MET A 369 -6.24 4.00 -1.14
C MET A 369 -7.28 4.74 -0.31
N ASP A 370 -6.94 4.99 0.94
CA ASP A 370 -7.73 5.77 1.89
C ASP A 370 -7.24 7.22 1.89
N LEU A 371 -8.06 8.10 1.32
CA LEU A 371 -7.89 9.54 1.42
C LEU A 371 -8.64 10.05 2.64
N GLY A 372 -7.95 10.68 3.58
CA GLY A 372 -8.64 11.27 4.73
C GLY A 372 -7.75 11.75 5.86
N GLU A 373 -8.36 12.48 6.78
CA GLU A 373 -7.74 13.15 7.92
C GLU A 373 -7.29 12.20 9.05
N ASP A 374 -7.26 10.90 8.77
CA ASP A 374 -6.91 9.84 9.73
C ASP A 374 -5.41 9.86 10.11
N ILE A 375 -4.58 10.47 9.26
CA ILE A 375 -3.17 10.78 9.50
C ILE A 375 -2.95 12.30 9.45
N PRO A 376 -1.85 12.86 10.01
CA PRO A 376 -1.59 14.30 10.02
C PRO A 376 -1.75 14.96 8.64
N GLU A 377 -2.13 16.23 8.60
CA GLU A 377 -2.18 16.99 7.34
C GLU A 377 -0.85 16.90 6.59
N GLU A 378 -0.98 16.75 5.28
CA GLU A 378 0.13 16.58 4.35
C GLU A 378 0.99 15.34 4.62
N SER A 379 0.50 14.35 5.38
CA SER A 379 1.20 13.09 5.57
C SER A 379 0.63 11.95 4.72
N TYR A 380 1.46 10.97 4.44
CA TYR A 380 1.08 9.75 3.73
C TYR A 380 1.78 8.53 4.32
N HIS A 381 1.09 7.40 4.35
CA HIS A 381 1.62 6.10 4.70
C HIS A 381 1.36 5.12 3.55
N VAL A 382 2.38 4.34 3.18
CA VAL A 382 2.31 3.29 2.17
C VAL A 382 2.72 1.97 2.81
N PHE A 383 1.89 0.95 2.66
CA PHE A 383 2.20 -0.41 3.03
C PHE A 383 2.10 -1.29 1.80
N VAL A 384 3.11 -2.12 1.58
CA VAL A 384 3.16 -3.08 0.48
C VAL A 384 3.52 -4.43 1.09
N ALA A 385 2.79 -5.48 0.73
CA ALA A 385 3.01 -6.82 1.26
C ALA A 385 2.98 -7.87 0.14
N GLY A 386 3.76 -8.93 0.33
CA GLY A 386 3.72 -10.13 -0.50
C GLY A 386 4.28 -11.33 0.24
N GLN A 387 4.09 -12.51 -0.33
CA GLN A 387 4.55 -13.76 0.27
C GLN A 387 6.08 -13.82 0.25
N SER A 388 6.68 -14.21 1.36
CA SER A 388 8.12 -14.44 1.47
C SER A 388 8.51 -15.66 0.65
N VAL A 389 9.69 -15.60 0.04
CA VAL A 389 10.30 -16.73 -0.65
C VAL A 389 11.56 -17.16 0.11
N PRO A 390 11.89 -18.45 0.15
CA PRO A 390 13.09 -18.91 0.84
C PRO A 390 14.34 -18.35 0.17
N ILE A 391 15.08 -17.50 0.88
CA ILE A 391 16.40 -17.01 0.45
C ILE A 391 17.44 -17.76 1.27
N ASN A 392 18.39 -18.42 0.61
CA ASN A 392 19.49 -19.07 1.30
C ASN A 392 20.54 -18.01 1.66
N THR A 393 20.77 -17.81 2.95
CA THR A 393 21.71 -16.81 3.47
C THR A 393 23.10 -17.36 3.76
N ASP A 394 23.25 -18.70 3.77
CA ASP A 394 24.49 -19.38 4.17
C ASP A 394 25.29 -19.82 2.94
N ILE A 395 25.59 -18.87 2.05
CA ILE A 395 26.31 -19.14 0.81
C ILE A 395 27.67 -18.44 0.87
N PRO A 396 28.79 -19.14 0.57
CA PRO A 396 30.08 -18.50 0.35
C PRO A 396 29.97 -17.45 -0.76
N VAL A 397 30.55 -16.28 -0.52
CA VAL A 397 30.44 -15.10 -1.39
C VAL A 397 31.77 -14.57 -1.93
N GLU A 398 32.90 -15.16 -1.53
CA GLU A 398 34.20 -14.71 -2.01
C GLU A 398 34.31 -14.99 -3.52
N GLY A 399 34.78 -14.00 -4.29
CA GLY A 399 34.91 -14.11 -5.74
C GLY A 399 33.62 -13.93 -6.54
N GLU A 400 32.46 -13.83 -5.89
CA GLU A 400 31.17 -13.62 -6.54
C GLU A 400 31.11 -12.27 -7.29
N PHE A 401 30.29 -12.23 -8.33
CA PHE A 401 30.13 -11.06 -9.18
C PHE A 401 29.08 -10.11 -8.65
N ILE A 402 29.37 -8.82 -8.78
CA ILE A 402 28.44 -7.72 -8.48
C ILE A 402 27.98 -7.14 -9.80
N SER A 403 26.68 -7.19 -10.05
CA SER A 403 26.08 -6.63 -11.27
C SER A 403 25.06 -5.55 -10.93
N LEU A 404 24.96 -4.57 -11.82
CA LEU A 404 23.93 -3.53 -11.82
C LEU A 404 22.82 -3.97 -12.76
N ILE A 405 21.60 -4.05 -12.25
CA ILE A 405 20.37 -4.11 -13.04
C ILE A 405 19.85 -2.68 -13.20
N GLY A 406 19.39 -2.35 -14.40
CA GLY A 406 18.97 -1.00 -14.77
C GLY A 406 20.14 -0.12 -15.20
N SER A 407 20.00 1.19 -15.03
CA SER A 407 21.01 2.16 -15.43
C SER A 407 21.13 3.30 -14.42
N LEU A 408 22.36 3.75 -14.18
CA LEU A 408 22.61 4.95 -13.39
C LEU A 408 22.40 6.17 -14.30
N LYS A 409 21.49 7.06 -13.89
CA LYS A 409 21.15 8.29 -14.61
C LYS A 409 21.96 9.49 -14.12
N GLY A 410 22.56 9.39 -12.94
CA GLY A 410 23.38 10.44 -12.37
C GLY A 410 22.59 11.60 -11.76
N GLU A 411 21.33 11.38 -11.40
CA GLU A 411 20.37 12.40 -10.96
C GLU A 411 20.67 12.86 -9.52
N LEU A 412 21.11 14.12 -9.35
CA LEU A 412 21.54 14.66 -8.06
C LEU A 412 20.51 15.58 -7.39
N GLY A 413 19.52 16.10 -8.11
CA GLY A 413 18.56 17.07 -7.58
C GLY A 413 17.73 16.49 -6.44
N GLY A 414 17.70 17.18 -5.29
CA GLY A 414 16.98 16.70 -4.11
C GLY A 414 17.59 15.47 -3.43
N SER A 415 18.76 14.99 -3.90
CA SER A 415 19.43 13.82 -3.35
C SER A 415 20.05 14.08 -1.98
N LEU A 416 20.34 13.01 -1.25
CA LEU A 416 21.16 13.05 -0.04
C LEU A 416 22.53 13.72 -0.26
N TYR A 417 23.09 13.64 -1.47
CA TYR A 417 24.30 14.35 -1.83
C TYR A 417 24.13 15.86 -1.72
N THR A 418 23.04 16.41 -2.27
CA THR A 418 22.77 17.85 -2.22
C THR A 418 22.53 18.34 -0.80
N GLU A 419 21.85 17.55 0.03
CA GLU A 419 21.64 17.85 1.44
C GLU A 419 22.96 17.93 2.23
N ILE A 420 23.90 17.03 1.97
CA ILE A 420 25.17 16.94 2.72
C ILE A 420 26.23 17.90 2.17
N SER A 421 26.31 18.03 0.85
CA SER A 421 27.34 18.86 0.20
C SER A 421 26.95 20.33 0.11
N GLY A 422 25.64 20.64 0.15
CA GLY A 422 25.11 21.96 -0.18
C GLY A 422 25.15 22.27 -1.68
N TYR A 423 25.49 21.29 -2.53
CA TYR A 423 25.44 21.42 -3.98
C TYR A 423 23.99 21.57 -4.45
N ARG A 424 23.73 22.48 -5.37
CA ARG A 424 22.40 22.69 -5.96
C ARG A 424 22.52 22.55 -7.48
N PRO A 425 22.11 21.42 -8.07
CA PRO A 425 22.05 21.28 -9.52
C PRO A 425 20.88 22.12 -10.06
N ASN A 426 21.06 22.74 -11.22
CA ASN A 426 20.01 23.55 -11.84
C ASN A 426 18.92 22.70 -12.51
N ASP A 427 19.28 21.58 -13.16
CA ASP A 427 18.35 20.84 -14.05
C ASP A 427 18.54 19.30 -14.02
N ASN A 428 18.96 18.72 -12.89
CA ASN A 428 19.27 17.28 -12.80
C ASN A 428 18.43 16.57 -11.73
N TYR A 429 17.11 16.68 -11.81
CA TYR A 429 16.18 16.05 -10.86
C TYR A 429 15.79 14.65 -11.31
N PRO A 430 15.61 13.71 -10.35
CA PRO A 430 15.23 12.34 -10.67
C PRO A 430 13.91 12.25 -11.44
N VAL A 431 13.90 11.57 -12.59
CA VAL A 431 12.67 11.28 -13.36
C VAL A 431 12.43 9.78 -13.40
N MET A 432 11.25 9.36 -12.90
CA MET A 432 10.86 7.96 -12.91
C MET A 432 10.32 7.56 -14.28
N ASP A 433 10.90 6.50 -14.84
CA ASP A 433 10.31 5.77 -15.96
C ASP A 433 9.53 4.58 -15.38
N VAL A 434 8.21 4.70 -15.37
CA VAL A 434 7.32 3.72 -14.73
C VAL A 434 7.40 2.35 -15.41
N ILE A 435 7.62 2.30 -16.73
CA ILE A 435 7.72 1.05 -17.48
C ILE A 435 9.03 0.35 -17.14
N MET A 436 10.15 1.09 -17.19
CA MET A 436 11.46 0.54 -16.81
C MET A 436 11.47 0.05 -15.35
N GLU A 437 10.89 0.82 -14.42
CA GLU A 437 10.80 0.45 -13.02
C GLU A 437 9.97 -0.84 -12.83
N TYR A 438 8.84 -0.97 -13.54
CA TYR A 438 8.05 -2.21 -13.54
C TYR A 438 8.87 -3.39 -14.03
N ASN A 439 9.55 -3.27 -15.17
CA ASN A 439 10.36 -4.33 -15.76
C ASN A 439 11.51 -4.75 -14.84
N VAL A 440 12.21 -3.78 -14.23
CA VAL A 440 13.26 -4.03 -13.23
C VAL A 440 12.70 -4.81 -12.05
N ASN A 441 11.52 -4.46 -11.55
CA ASN A 441 10.87 -5.17 -10.45
C ASN A 441 10.50 -6.62 -10.81
N GLN A 442 9.99 -6.87 -12.02
CA GLN A 442 9.69 -8.24 -12.47
C GLN A 442 10.97 -9.07 -12.61
N ALA A 443 12.01 -8.51 -13.24
CA ALA A 443 13.29 -9.18 -13.41
C ALA A 443 13.93 -9.52 -12.06
N LEU A 444 13.98 -8.57 -11.12
CA LEU A 444 14.51 -8.76 -9.77
C LEU A 444 13.78 -9.87 -9.02
N ALA A 445 12.44 -9.82 -9.00
CA ALA A 445 11.65 -10.81 -8.29
C ALA A 445 11.91 -12.23 -8.85
N GLN A 446 11.94 -12.37 -10.17
CA GLN A 446 12.19 -13.66 -10.82
C GLN A 446 13.62 -14.17 -10.61
N LEU A 447 14.64 -13.30 -10.65
CA LEU A 447 16.04 -13.67 -10.41
C LEU A 447 16.25 -14.26 -9.02
N VAL A 448 15.66 -13.63 -8.00
CA VAL A 448 15.76 -14.09 -6.61
C VAL A 448 14.94 -15.37 -6.41
N GLN A 449 13.72 -15.46 -6.96
CA GLN A 449 12.90 -16.68 -6.91
C GLN A 449 13.56 -17.89 -7.57
N SER A 450 14.25 -17.64 -8.69
CA SER A 450 14.96 -18.68 -9.45
C SER A 450 16.34 -19.00 -8.86
N LYS A 451 16.73 -18.34 -7.76
CA LYS A 451 18.03 -18.49 -7.08
C LYS A 451 19.26 -18.19 -7.95
N ILE A 452 19.08 -17.44 -9.04
CA ILE A 452 20.16 -16.96 -9.91
C ILE A 452 20.95 -15.85 -9.19
N VAL A 453 20.26 -15.05 -8.38
CA VAL A 453 20.86 -13.99 -7.56
C VAL A 453 20.81 -14.37 -6.09
N LYS A 454 21.95 -14.24 -5.41
CA LYS A 454 22.12 -14.52 -3.97
C LYS A 454 21.56 -13.37 -3.12
N TRP A 455 21.86 -12.14 -3.51
CA TRP A 455 21.45 -10.93 -2.81
C TRP A 455 21.11 -9.81 -3.79
N ALA A 456 20.11 -9.00 -3.45
CA ALA A 456 19.76 -7.80 -4.20
C ALA A 456 19.60 -6.59 -3.27
N GLN A 457 20.05 -5.43 -3.71
CA GLN A 457 19.97 -4.16 -3.00
C GLN A 457 19.65 -3.02 -3.98
N THR A 458 18.60 -2.26 -3.69
CA THR A 458 18.19 -1.12 -4.52
C THR A 458 19.20 0.02 -4.46
N VAL A 459 19.31 0.78 -5.56
CA VAL A 459 20.04 2.04 -5.63
C VAL A 459 19.05 3.17 -5.35
N GLU A 460 19.03 3.65 -4.12
CA GLU A 460 18.06 4.64 -3.64
C GLU A 460 18.76 5.89 -3.08
N ARG A 461 18.32 6.36 -1.92
CA ARG A 461 18.83 7.55 -1.28
C ARG A 461 20.33 7.42 -0.99
N GLY A 462 21.12 8.34 -1.54
CA GLY A 462 22.59 8.30 -1.48
C GLY A 462 23.28 7.49 -2.59
N GLY A 463 22.54 6.96 -3.56
CA GLY A 463 23.07 6.40 -4.80
C GLY A 463 23.89 5.11 -4.66
N LEU A 464 24.72 4.83 -5.67
CA LEU A 464 25.55 3.63 -5.77
C LEU A 464 26.40 3.41 -4.51
N ALA A 465 26.99 4.47 -3.96
CA ALA A 465 27.87 4.38 -2.80
C ALA A 465 27.14 3.85 -1.55
N MET A 466 25.93 4.36 -1.26
CA MET A 466 25.10 3.83 -0.18
C MET A 466 24.53 2.45 -0.51
N GLY A 467 24.22 2.16 -1.78
CA GLY A 467 23.79 0.83 -2.22
C GLY A 467 24.85 -0.23 -1.92
N LEU A 468 26.12 0.04 -2.26
CA LEU A 468 27.25 -0.86 -1.99
C LEU A 468 27.48 -1.05 -0.48
N TYR A 469 27.44 0.04 0.29
CA TYR A 469 27.54 -0.03 1.75
C TYR A 469 26.43 -0.90 2.36
N THR A 470 25.20 -0.74 1.88
CA THR A 470 24.04 -1.50 2.36
C THR A 470 24.12 -2.96 1.93
N LEU A 471 24.58 -3.24 0.71
CA LEU A 471 24.84 -4.59 0.23
C LEU A 471 25.89 -5.28 1.10
N TYR A 472 27.04 -4.63 1.34
CA TYR A 472 28.10 -5.13 2.24
C TYR A 472 27.54 -5.46 3.63
N ARG A 473 26.75 -4.55 4.21
CA ARG A 473 26.16 -4.76 5.54
C ARG A 473 25.12 -5.88 5.59
N ARG A 474 24.19 -5.92 4.64
CA ARG A 474 23.06 -6.87 4.64
C ARG A 474 23.49 -8.30 4.35
N SER A 475 24.51 -8.44 3.53
CA SER A 475 25.04 -9.74 3.16
C SER A 475 25.90 -10.37 4.27
N GLY A 476 26.24 -9.63 5.33
CA GLY A 476 27.05 -10.13 6.45
C GLY A 476 28.47 -10.52 6.02
N ILE A 477 28.91 -10.04 4.86
CA ILE A 477 30.15 -10.46 4.22
C ILE A 477 31.32 -9.85 4.98
N GLU A 478 32.25 -10.69 5.43
CA GLU A 478 33.52 -10.25 6.02
C GLU A 478 34.54 -9.77 4.98
N CYS A 479 34.25 -9.94 3.70
CA CYS A 479 35.03 -9.55 2.52
C CYS A 479 34.59 -8.15 2.00
N GLY A 480 35.45 -7.46 1.26
CA GLY A 480 35.11 -6.17 0.65
C GLY A 480 34.50 -6.28 -0.73
N LEU A 481 34.23 -5.13 -1.35
CA LEU A 481 33.62 -5.01 -2.68
C LEU A 481 34.55 -4.21 -3.59
N LYS A 482 34.92 -4.77 -4.74
CA LYS A 482 35.75 -4.09 -5.73
C LYS A 482 34.96 -3.83 -7.01
N ILE A 483 34.64 -2.56 -7.24
CA ILE A 483 33.84 -2.09 -8.37
C ILE A 483 34.74 -1.40 -9.38
N HIS A 484 34.62 -1.80 -10.64
CA HIS A 484 35.24 -1.17 -11.79
C HIS A 484 34.19 -0.91 -12.87
N MET A 485 33.99 0.36 -13.19
CA MET A 485 32.97 0.77 -14.16
C MET A 485 33.39 2.03 -14.89
N SER A 486 33.02 2.13 -16.17
CA SER A 486 33.23 3.31 -17.00
C SER A 486 31.87 3.84 -17.43
N MET A 487 31.56 5.09 -17.07
CA MET A 487 30.32 5.76 -17.46
C MET A 487 30.63 7.20 -17.86
N ASN A 488 29.84 7.76 -18.78
CA ASN A 488 29.92 9.16 -19.16
C ASN A 488 29.15 10.05 -18.16
N LEU A 489 29.54 9.96 -16.88
CA LEU A 489 28.97 10.70 -15.75
C LEU A 489 30.11 11.23 -14.88
N LYS A 490 29.92 12.37 -14.22
CA LYS A 490 30.89 12.86 -13.24
C LYS A 490 30.94 11.91 -12.05
N VAL A 491 32.06 11.95 -11.32
CA VAL A 491 32.28 11.13 -10.12
C VAL A 491 31.14 11.27 -9.12
N GLU A 492 30.70 12.50 -8.84
CA GLU A 492 29.58 12.76 -7.95
C GLU A 492 28.25 12.19 -8.45
N GLU A 493 28.01 12.22 -9.76
CA GLU A 493 26.77 11.79 -10.40
C GLU A 493 26.65 10.26 -10.35
N TYR A 494 27.68 9.50 -10.72
CA TYR A 494 27.59 8.04 -10.72
C TYR A 494 27.71 7.43 -9.32
N LEU A 495 28.44 8.07 -8.38
CA LEU A 495 28.55 7.57 -7.01
C LEU A 495 27.31 7.87 -6.18
N PHE A 496 26.74 9.07 -6.32
CA PHE A 496 25.73 9.58 -5.38
C PHE A 496 24.40 9.98 -6.03
N GLY A 497 24.28 9.87 -7.36
CA GLY A 497 23.02 10.07 -8.06
C GLY A 497 21.97 9.04 -7.62
N GLU A 498 20.77 9.52 -7.30
CA GLU A 498 19.64 8.68 -6.94
C GLU A 498 18.91 8.30 -8.22
N SER A 499 19.27 7.15 -8.79
CA SER A 499 18.74 6.70 -10.08
C SER A 499 17.61 5.70 -9.87
N PHE A 500 16.40 6.04 -10.33
CA PHE A 500 15.28 5.10 -10.34
C PHE A 500 15.52 3.95 -11.32
N GLY A 501 14.89 2.81 -11.05
CA GLY A 501 14.96 1.62 -11.89
C GLY A 501 16.30 0.93 -11.82
N ALA A 502 17.04 1.05 -10.72
CA ALA A 502 18.37 0.46 -10.57
C ALA A 502 18.54 -0.33 -9.27
N ALA A 503 19.21 -1.48 -9.37
CA ALA A 503 19.55 -2.32 -8.22
C ALA A 503 20.89 -3.04 -8.44
N LEU A 504 21.59 -3.27 -7.34
CA LEU A 504 22.79 -4.09 -7.27
C LEU A 504 22.40 -5.53 -6.94
N VAL A 505 23.02 -6.49 -7.62
CA VAL A 505 22.85 -7.91 -7.35
C VAL A 505 24.19 -8.62 -7.18
N LEU A 506 24.19 -9.64 -6.33
CA LEU A 506 25.30 -10.55 -6.11
C LEU A 506 24.96 -11.93 -6.69
N LEU A 507 25.83 -12.48 -7.52
CA LEU A 507 25.61 -13.77 -8.18
C LEU A 507 26.92 -14.52 -8.51
N SER A 508 26.78 -15.82 -8.76
CA SER A 508 27.89 -16.69 -9.14
C SER A 508 28.32 -16.43 -10.58
N GLY A 509 29.57 -16.77 -10.88
CA GLY A 509 30.07 -16.76 -12.26
C GLY A 509 29.27 -17.70 -13.17
N ASP A 510 28.82 -18.84 -12.63
CA ASP A 510 28.05 -19.85 -13.38
C ASP A 510 26.67 -19.33 -13.79
N ASP A 511 26.12 -18.39 -13.02
CA ASP A 511 24.77 -17.83 -13.21
C ASP A 511 24.74 -16.60 -14.13
N LEU A 512 25.91 -16.08 -14.56
CA LEU A 512 26.00 -14.84 -15.35
C LEU A 512 25.22 -14.90 -16.67
N MET A 513 25.25 -16.05 -17.36
CA MET A 513 24.53 -16.22 -18.63
C MET A 513 23.02 -16.21 -18.43
N GLU A 514 22.53 -16.95 -17.44
CA GLU A 514 21.09 -17.01 -17.12
C GLU A 514 20.58 -15.66 -16.60
N PHE A 515 21.39 -14.97 -15.79
CA PHE A 515 21.13 -13.60 -15.36
C PHE A 515 20.93 -12.65 -16.54
N GLN A 516 21.87 -12.63 -17.50
CA GLN A 516 21.77 -11.78 -18.69
C GLN A 516 20.55 -12.13 -19.53
N ARG A 517 20.30 -13.43 -19.77
CA ARG A 517 19.15 -13.92 -20.53
C ARG A 517 17.83 -13.45 -19.92
N LEU A 518 17.72 -13.51 -18.60
CA LEU A 518 16.51 -13.12 -17.88
C LEU A 518 16.31 -11.60 -17.88
N CYS A 519 17.37 -10.81 -17.66
CA CYS A 519 17.29 -9.35 -17.81
C CYS A 519 16.86 -8.94 -19.23
N MET A 520 17.41 -9.58 -20.27
CA MET A 520 17.01 -9.37 -21.66
C MET A 520 15.53 -9.72 -21.91
N HIS A 521 15.03 -10.81 -21.31
CA HIS A 521 13.62 -11.20 -21.43
C HIS A 521 12.66 -10.10 -20.95
N TYR A 522 12.99 -9.41 -19.86
CA TYR A 522 12.22 -8.26 -19.36
C TYR A 522 12.63 -6.92 -19.97
N SER A 523 13.51 -6.90 -20.98
CA SER A 523 14.04 -5.67 -21.60
C SER A 523 14.71 -4.72 -20.61
N VAL A 524 15.45 -5.27 -19.64
CA VAL A 524 16.16 -4.50 -18.61
C VAL A 524 17.66 -4.55 -18.90
N PRO A 525 18.36 -3.40 -18.98
CA PRO A 525 19.82 -3.39 -19.12
C PRO A 525 20.47 -3.96 -17.86
N ALA A 526 21.53 -4.74 -18.02
CA ALA A 526 22.26 -5.32 -16.91
C ALA A 526 23.76 -5.41 -17.19
N THR A 527 24.58 -4.95 -16.25
CA THR A 527 26.03 -4.86 -16.42
C THR A 527 26.75 -5.39 -15.19
N THR A 528 27.69 -6.31 -15.37
CA THR A 528 28.59 -6.70 -14.28
C THR A 528 29.62 -5.61 -14.03
N ILE A 529 29.64 -5.05 -12.82
CA ILE A 529 30.42 -3.87 -12.45
C ILE A 529 31.55 -4.18 -11.47
N GLY A 530 31.64 -5.40 -10.96
CA GLY A 530 32.67 -5.73 -9.98
C GLY A 530 32.55 -7.13 -9.40
N ARG A 531 33.25 -7.34 -8.30
CA ARG A 531 33.30 -8.61 -7.58
C ARG A 531 33.55 -8.43 -6.09
N VAL A 532 33.22 -9.44 -5.31
CA VAL A 532 33.61 -9.54 -3.90
C VAL A 532 35.12 -9.78 -3.83
N SER A 533 35.79 -9.06 -2.93
CA SER A 533 37.24 -9.03 -2.76
C SER A 533 37.60 -9.50 -1.36
N SER A 534 38.67 -10.28 -1.21
CA SER A 534 39.17 -10.72 0.10
C SER A 534 39.59 -9.55 1.02
N GLU A 535 39.99 -8.42 0.44
CA GLU A 535 40.30 -7.20 1.19
C GLU A 535 39.04 -6.59 1.80
N LYS A 536 39.04 -6.28 3.12
CA LYS A 536 37.88 -5.72 3.85
C LYS A 536 37.65 -4.22 3.57
N GLU A 537 37.52 -3.85 2.31
CA GLU A 537 37.26 -2.48 1.86
C GLU A 537 36.29 -2.41 0.68
N ILE A 538 35.57 -1.30 0.56
CA ILE A 538 34.78 -1.00 -0.63
C ILE A 538 35.59 -0.05 -1.51
N THR A 539 35.88 -0.45 -2.74
CA THR A 539 36.56 0.39 -3.75
C THR A 539 35.68 0.56 -4.98
N VAL A 540 35.61 1.80 -5.48
CA VAL A 540 34.96 2.14 -6.74
C VAL A 540 35.95 2.93 -7.58
N ASN A 541 36.46 2.30 -8.63
CA ASN A 541 37.54 2.84 -9.46
C ASN A 541 38.70 3.39 -8.59
N LYS A 542 39.20 4.59 -8.93
CA LYS A 542 40.16 5.35 -8.11
C LYS A 542 39.47 6.47 -7.32
N ASP A 543 38.14 6.54 -7.38
CA ASP A 543 37.36 7.70 -6.96
C ASP A 543 36.82 7.57 -5.53
N LEU A 544 36.59 6.34 -5.06
CA LEU A 544 36.11 6.06 -3.71
C LEU A 544 36.79 4.82 -3.14
N LYS A 545 37.32 4.96 -1.91
CA LYS A 545 37.84 3.86 -1.10
C LYS A 545 37.34 4.00 0.34
N ILE A 546 36.60 3.01 0.82
CA ILE A 546 36.05 2.94 2.17
C ILE A 546 36.76 1.81 2.90
N ALA A 547 37.67 2.18 3.80
CA ALA A 547 38.43 1.21 4.59
C ALA A 547 37.58 0.57 5.69
N ARG A 548 37.98 -0.64 6.10
CA ARG A 548 37.39 -1.44 7.20
C ARG A 548 37.00 -0.61 8.42
N GLY A 549 37.89 0.26 8.89
CA GLY A 549 37.64 1.08 10.08
C GLY A 549 36.38 1.94 9.98
N ILE A 550 36.02 2.45 8.79
CA ILE A 550 34.79 3.24 8.57
C ILE A 550 33.56 2.32 8.44
N LEU A 551 33.74 1.14 7.83
CA LEU A 551 32.68 0.14 7.71
C LEU A 551 32.27 -0.39 9.08
N GLU A 552 33.24 -0.64 9.96
CA GLU A 552 33.07 -1.24 11.29
C GLU A 552 32.83 -0.23 12.42
N SER A 553 33.28 1.03 12.30
CA SER A 553 33.09 2.05 13.34
C SER A 553 31.63 2.32 13.70
N TYR A 554 30.69 1.82 12.91
CA TYR A 554 29.25 1.99 13.09
C TYR A 554 28.48 0.65 13.14
N SER A 555 29.17 -0.48 13.33
CA SER A 555 28.64 -1.86 13.28
C SER A 555 27.93 -2.33 14.57
N THR A 556 27.96 -1.57 15.67
CA THR A 556 27.49 -2.02 17.00
C THR A 556 25.99 -1.92 17.24
N ALA A 557 25.18 -1.58 16.23
CA ALA A 557 23.72 -1.67 16.33
C ALA A 557 23.25 -2.86 15.49
N SER A 558 22.96 -4.00 16.16
CA SER A 558 22.24 -5.09 15.52
C SER A 558 20.91 -4.57 14.99
N LEU A 559 20.63 -4.84 13.71
CA LEU A 559 19.30 -4.70 13.12
C LEU A 559 18.61 -6.06 13.34
N ASP A 560 18.07 -6.26 14.54
CA ASP A 560 17.17 -7.38 14.85
C ASP A 560 15.73 -7.07 14.42
#